data_AF-A0A9Q0UR93-F1
#
_entry.id   AF-A0A9Q0UR93-F1
#
_cell.length_a   1.000
_cell.length_b   1.000
_cell.length_c   1.000
_cell.angle_alpha   90.00
_cell.angle_beta   90.00
_cell.angle_gamma   90.00
#
_symmetry.space_group_name_H-M   'P 1'
#
loop_
_entity.id
_entity.type
_entity.pdbx_description
1 polymer ?
#
loop_
_entity_poly.entity_id
_entity_poly.type
_entity_poly.pdbx_seq_one_letter_code
_entity_poly.pdbx_strand_id
1 'polypeptide(L)'
;MESILERYERNSFTEQQFVPHGPENQGSYFLEHPKLKARVELLQRNLRNYTGQDLDPLSYEELHYLEQKIDTALKSIRSRKNQLVHESLAEMHKKGQRRSVQPLEQLQNLKSLLQQLRQQPCIHKFLWFSNVQITD
;
A
#
# COMPACT_ATOMS: atom_id res chain seq x y z
N MET A 1 -18.61 9.47 -50.69
CA MET A 1 -19.07 9.58 -49.29
C MET A 1 -20.40 8.86 -49.11
N GLU A 2 -21.37 9.09 -50.00
CA GLU A 2 -22.68 8.42 -49.98
C GLU A 2 -22.59 6.88 -49.97
N SER A 3 -21.70 6.28 -50.76
CA SER A 3 -21.50 4.82 -50.78
C SER A 3 -20.96 4.23 -49.47
N ILE A 4 -20.26 5.04 -48.66
CA ILE A 4 -19.73 4.62 -47.35
C ILE A 4 -20.86 4.71 -46.32
N LEU A 5 -21.69 5.75 -46.39
CA LEU A 5 -22.86 5.92 -45.54
C LEU A 5 -23.92 4.83 -45.80
N GLU A 6 -24.18 4.50 -47.07
CA GLU A 6 -25.15 3.48 -47.46
C GLU A 6 -24.72 2.07 -47.03
N ARG A 7 -23.41 1.77 -47.07
CA ARG A 7 -22.86 0.53 -46.49
C ARG A 7 -22.97 0.50 -44.98
N TYR A 8 -22.71 1.63 -44.32
CA TYR A 8 -22.83 1.74 -42.87
C TYR A 8 -24.27 1.52 -42.42
N GLU A 9 -25.22 2.13 -43.10
CA GLU A 9 -26.66 2.01 -42.83
C GLU A 9 -27.12 0.56 -43.04
N ARG A 10 -26.75 -0.06 -44.17
CA ARG A 10 -27.09 -1.47 -44.44
C ARG A 10 -26.48 -2.42 -43.41
N ASN A 11 -25.26 -2.14 -42.94
CA ASN A 11 -24.58 -2.94 -41.92
C ASN A 11 -25.16 -2.71 -40.52
N SER A 12 -25.51 -1.48 -40.14
CA SER A 12 -26.11 -1.17 -38.84
C SER A 12 -27.48 -1.80 -38.69
N PHE A 13 -28.29 -1.79 -39.76
CA PHE A 13 -29.60 -2.45 -39.75
C PHE A 13 -29.50 -3.97 -39.64
N THR A 14 -28.49 -4.59 -40.26
CA THR A 14 -28.25 -6.04 -40.13
C THR A 14 -27.66 -6.42 -38.76
N GLU A 15 -26.81 -5.57 -38.18
CA GLU A 15 -26.31 -5.71 -36.81
C GLU A 15 -27.45 -5.63 -35.77
N GLN A 16 -28.40 -4.71 -35.96
CA GLN A 16 -29.60 -4.60 -35.12
C GLN A 16 -30.54 -5.81 -35.20
N GLN A 17 -30.51 -6.56 -36.32
CA GLN A 17 -31.33 -7.76 -36.51
C GLN A 17 -30.73 -9.03 -35.91
N PHE A 18 -29.39 -9.14 -35.84
CA PHE A 18 -28.70 -10.37 -35.41
C PHE A 18 -28.36 -10.42 -33.92
N VAL A 19 -28.40 -9.28 -33.23
CA VAL A 19 -28.29 -9.26 -31.78
C VAL A 19 -29.69 -9.43 -31.20
N PRO A 20 -29.95 -10.40 -30.30
CA PRO A 20 -31.19 -10.44 -29.53
C PRO A 20 -31.17 -9.32 -28.48
N HIS A 21 -31.19 -8.08 -28.97
CA HIS A 21 -31.48 -6.91 -28.20
C HIS A 21 -32.96 -6.65 -28.39
N GLY A 22 -33.77 -7.08 -27.42
CA GLY A 22 -35.07 -6.46 -27.22
C GLY A 22 -34.93 -4.93 -27.14
N PRO A 23 -36.01 -4.16 -27.35
CA PRO A 23 -35.99 -2.69 -27.38
C PRO A 23 -35.35 -2.04 -26.15
N GLU A 24 -35.16 -2.79 -25.06
CA GLU A 24 -34.48 -2.35 -23.84
C GLU A 24 -32.96 -2.19 -23.98
N ASN A 25 -32.27 -2.98 -24.82
CA ASN A 25 -30.80 -2.97 -24.85
C ASN A 25 -30.21 -1.87 -25.75
N GLN A 26 -30.85 -1.53 -26.88
CA GLN A 26 -30.42 -0.39 -27.72
C GLN A 26 -30.72 0.96 -27.07
N GLY A 27 -31.86 1.07 -26.36
CA GLY A 27 -32.16 2.23 -25.52
C GLY A 27 -31.20 2.38 -24.34
N SER A 28 -30.71 1.25 -23.80
CA SER A 28 -29.72 1.22 -22.71
C SER A 28 -28.40 1.88 -23.12
N TYR A 29 -27.79 1.53 -24.25
CA TYR A 29 -26.53 2.16 -24.68
C TYR A 29 -26.68 3.66 -24.99
N PHE A 30 -27.79 4.05 -25.64
CA PHE A 30 -28.05 5.45 -25.99
C PHE A 30 -28.30 6.33 -24.75
N LEU A 31 -28.86 5.78 -23.67
CA LEU A 31 -29.12 6.49 -22.42
C LEU A 31 -27.96 6.41 -21.42
N GLU A 32 -27.25 5.29 -21.37
CA GLU A 32 -26.12 5.10 -20.45
C GLU A 32 -24.88 5.89 -20.89
N HIS A 33 -24.65 6.05 -22.19
CA HIS A 33 -23.54 6.87 -22.69
C HIS A 33 -23.61 8.35 -22.23
N PRO A 34 -24.70 9.11 -22.44
CA PRO A 34 -24.80 10.50 -21.97
C PRO A 34 -24.76 10.59 -20.44
N LYS A 35 -25.33 9.62 -19.72
CA LYS A 35 -25.25 9.55 -18.26
C LYS A 35 -23.82 9.36 -17.77
N LEU A 36 -23.05 8.47 -18.40
CA LEU A 36 -21.64 8.28 -18.09
C LEU A 36 -20.83 9.53 -18.42
N LYS A 37 -21.08 10.15 -19.58
CA LYS A 37 -20.44 11.40 -19.99
C LYS A 37 -20.68 12.52 -18.99
N ALA A 38 -21.92 12.74 -18.56
CA ALA A 38 -22.27 13.71 -17.54
C ALA A 38 -21.55 13.44 -16.20
N ARG A 39 -21.40 12.17 -15.82
CA ARG A 39 -20.64 11.78 -14.62
C ARG A 39 -19.15 12.11 -14.74
N VAL A 40 -18.55 11.88 -15.91
CA VAL A 40 -17.14 12.24 -16.16
C VAL A 40 -16.95 13.75 -16.09
N GLU A 41 -17.82 14.52 -16.74
CA GLU A 41 -17.76 15.99 -16.73
C GLU A 41 -17.90 16.55 -15.30
N LEU A 42 -18.82 16.00 -14.51
CA LEU A 42 -18.98 16.34 -13.10
C LEU A 42 -17.71 16.03 -12.29
N LEU A 43 -17.10 14.85 -12.49
CA LEU A 43 -15.87 14.47 -11.79
C LEU A 43 -14.70 15.39 -12.18
N GLN A 44 -14.58 15.73 -13.46
CA GLN A 44 -13.56 16.67 -13.93
C GLN A 44 -13.76 18.08 -13.34
N ARG A 45 -15.01 18.55 -13.28
CA ARG A 45 -15.33 19.83 -12.61
C ARG A 45 -14.98 19.78 -11.14
N ASN A 46 -15.35 18.73 -10.43
CA ASN A 46 -14.99 18.55 -9.03
C ASN A 46 -13.47 18.55 -8.82
N LEU A 47 -12.71 17.88 -9.69
CA LEU A 47 -11.25 17.90 -9.64
C LEU A 47 -10.71 19.33 -9.76
N ARG A 48 -11.20 20.10 -10.74
CA ARG A 48 -10.83 21.51 -10.91
C ARG A 48 -11.13 22.33 -9.65
N ASN A 49 -12.32 22.16 -9.07
CA ASN A 49 -12.70 22.80 -7.81
C ASN A 49 -11.75 22.40 -6.67
N TYR A 50 -11.42 21.11 -6.50
CA TYR A 50 -10.47 20.67 -5.47
C TYR A 50 -9.06 21.24 -5.68
N THR A 51 -8.68 21.53 -6.92
CA THR A 51 -7.41 22.19 -7.26
C THR A 51 -7.46 23.72 -7.18
N GLY A 52 -8.60 24.29 -6.79
CA GLY A 52 -8.79 25.74 -6.64
C GLY A 52 -9.14 26.48 -7.93
N GLN A 53 -9.62 25.77 -8.96
CA GLN A 53 -10.06 26.33 -10.23
C GLN A 53 -11.60 26.40 -10.30
N ASP A 54 -12.15 27.25 -11.17
CA ASP A 54 -13.60 27.41 -11.40
C ASP A 54 -14.43 27.63 -10.11
N LEU A 55 -13.90 28.44 -9.17
CA LEU A 55 -14.53 28.69 -7.87
C LEU A 55 -15.56 29.83 -7.88
N ASP A 56 -15.47 30.76 -8.82
CA ASP A 56 -16.37 31.92 -8.94
C ASP A 56 -17.88 31.60 -8.91
N PRO A 57 -18.37 30.49 -9.52
CA PRO A 57 -19.80 30.17 -9.48
C PRO A 57 -20.25 29.48 -8.18
N LEU A 58 -19.35 29.16 -7.24
CA LEU A 58 -19.71 28.48 -5.99
C LEU A 58 -20.18 29.50 -4.95
N SER A 59 -21.23 29.13 -4.22
CA SER A 59 -21.65 29.85 -3.03
C SER A 59 -20.66 29.67 -1.88
N TYR A 60 -20.75 30.55 -0.87
CA TYR A 60 -19.94 30.44 0.33
C TYR A 60 -20.12 29.09 1.05
N GLU A 61 -21.34 28.56 1.12
CA GLU A 61 -21.62 27.27 1.77
C GLU A 61 -20.92 26.11 1.04
N GLU A 62 -20.94 26.12 -0.29
CA GLU A 62 -20.27 25.12 -1.11
C GLU A 62 -18.75 25.20 -1.01
N LEU A 63 -18.19 26.43 -0.96
CA LEU A 63 -16.76 26.64 -0.72
C LEU A 63 -16.34 26.15 0.66
N HIS A 64 -17.12 26.43 1.70
CA HIS A 64 -16.85 25.93 3.04
C HIS A 64 -16.90 24.39 3.10
N TYR A 65 -17.91 23.79 2.46
CA TYR A 65 -17.99 22.33 2.33
C TYR A 65 -16.78 21.74 1.60
N LEU A 66 -16.34 22.38 0.51
CA LEU A 66 -15.17 21.99 -0.27
C LEU A 66 -13.91 22.01 0.60
N GLU A 67 -13.71 23.08 1.36
CA GLU A 67 -12.60 23.24 2.30
C GLU A 67 -12.58 22.12 3.36
N GLN A 68 -13.71 21.86 4.02
CA GLN A 68 -13.82 20.80 5.03
C GLN A 68 -13.49 19.41 4.46
N LYS A 69 -13.93 19.15 3.22
CA LYS A 69 -13.64 17.90 2.53
C LYS A 69 -12.14 17.74 2.23
N ILE A 70 -11.49 18.81 1.78
CA ILE A 70 -10.03 18.82 1.52
C ILE A 70 -9.26 18.64 2.83
N ASP A 71 -9.60 19.37 3.89
CA ASP A 71 -8.92 19.27 5.18
C ASP A 71 -9.03 17.86 5.78
N THR A 72 -10.21 17.25 5.72
CA THR A 72 -10.43 15.87 6.17
C THR A 72 -9.59 14.87 5.37
N ALA A 73 -9.55 15.01 4.05
CA ALA A 73 -8.72 14.15 3.19
C ALA A 73 -7.22 14.31 3.50
N LEU A 74 -6.75 15.55 3.70
CA LEU A 74 -5.36 15.83 4.07
C LEU A 74 -5.00 15.25 5.44
N LYS A 75 -5.88 15.36 6.43
CA LYS A 75 -5.70 14.72 7.75
C LYS A 75 -5.55 13.21 7.61
N SER A 76 -6.40 12.57 6.82
CA SER A 76 -6.32 11.12 6.54
C SER A 76 -5.00 10.73 5.86
N ILE A 77 -4.59 11.46 4.81
CA ILE A 77 -3.33 11.22 4.09
C ILE A 77 -2.12 11.37 5.03
N ARG A 78 -2.07 12.45 5.82
CA ARG A 78 -0.99 12.68 6.78
C ARG A 78 -0.93 11.59 7.84
N SER A 79 -2.09 11.20 8.38
CA SER A 79 -2.18 10.11 9.37
C SER A 79 -1.63 8.81 8.79
N ARG A 80 -2.07 8.43 7.58
CA ARG A 80 -1.59 7.22 6.90
C ARG A 80 -0.08 7.28 6.62
N LYS A 81 0.44 8.42 6.17
CA LYS A 81 1.87 8.61 5.94
C LYS A 81 2.67 8.43 7.23
N ASN A 82 2.23 9.05 8.32
CA ASN A 82 2.89 8.93 9.62
C ASN A 82 2.85 7.49 10.13
N GLN A 83 1.73 6.79 9.98
CA GLN A 83 1.61 5.38 10.34
C GLN A 83 2.67 4.53 9.61
N LEU A 84 2.80 4.67 8.29
CA LEU A 84 3.78 3.92 7.51
C LEU A 84 5.23 4.22 7.93
N VAL A 85 5.53 5.49 8.25
CA VAL A 85 6.85 5.88 8.75
C VAL A 85 7.13 5.25 10.11
N HIS A 86 6.14 5.23 11.02
CA HIS A 86 6.28 4.58 12.32
C HIS A 86 6.46 3.06 12.20
N GLU A 87 5.71 2.41 11.30
CA GLU A 87 5.87 0.99 11.00
C GLU A 87 7.29 0.69 10.52
N SER A 88 7.81 1.47 9.55
CA SER A 88 9.19 1.32 9.06
C SER A 88 10.24 1.55 10.15
N LEU A 89 10.07 2.58 10.99
CA LEU A 89 10.94 2.84 12.14
C LEU A 89 10.94 1.66 13.13
N ALA A 90 9.76 1.12 13.46
CA ALA A 90 9.63 -0.01 14.38
C ALA A 90 10.31 -1.27 13.84
N GLU A 91 10.17 -1.55 12.54
CA GLU A 91 10.86 -2.67 11.88
C GLU A 91 12.38 -2.52 11.95
N MET A 92 12.90 -1.33 11.63
CA MET A 92 14.32 -1.03 11.68
C MET A 92 14.87 -1.11 13.09
N HIS A 93 14.15 -0.56 14.07
CA HIS A 93 14.51 -0.65 15.48
C HIS A 93 14.56 -2.11 15.96
N LYS A 94 13.55 -2.93 15.60
CA LYS A 94 13.53 -4.36 15.93
C LYS A 94 14.70 -5.13 15.31
N LYS A 95 15.08 -4.81 14.06
CA LYS A 95 16.27 -5.38 13.40
C LYS A 95 17.55 -4.97 14.11
N GLY A 96 17.67 -3.69 14.50
CA GLY A 96 18.80 -3.18 15.30
C GLY A 96 18.92 -3.90 16.64
N GLN A 97 17.82 -4.01 17.38
CA GLN A 97 17.81 -4.70 18.67
C GLN A 97 18.22 -6.16 18.54
N ARG A 98 17.67 -6.90 17.56
CA ARG A 98 18.06 -8.29 17.29
C ARG A 98 19.55 -8.42 17.03
N ARG A 99 20.13 -7.54 16.20
CA ARG A 99 21.57 -7.53 15.91
C ARG A 99 22.42 -7.22 17.16
N SER A 100 21.94 -6.38 18.07
CA SER A 100 22.66 -6.06 19.31
C SER A 100 22.58 -7.19 20.35
N VAL A 101 21.47 -7.93 20.40
CA VAL A 101 21.23 -8.98 21.41
C VAL A 101 21.88 -10.31 21.01
N GLN A 102 21.93 -10.63 19.71
CA GLN A 102 22.51 -11.88 19.19
C GLN A 102 23.95 -12.18 19.69
N PRO A 103 24.91 -11.23 19.62
CA PRO A 103 26.26 -11.47 20.14
C PRO A 103 26.28 -11.68 21.65
N LEU A 104 25.42 -10.99 22.40
CA LEU A 104 25.34 -11.11 23.85
C LEU A 104 24.87 -12.53 24.26
N GLU A 105 23.82 -13.03 23.61
CA GLU A 105 23.31 -14.39 23.82
C GLU A 105 24.37 -15.45 23.47
N GLN A 106 25.09 -15.26 22.36
CA GLN A 106 26.20 -16.13 21.97
C GLN A 106 27.32 -16.14 23.00
N LEU A 107 27.74 -14.97 23.51
CA LEU A 107 28.75 -14.88 24.57
C LEU A 107 28.29 -15.57 25.86
N GLN A 108 27.01 -15.46 26.20
CA GLN A 108 26.44 -16.11 27.39
C GLN A 108 26.42 -17.63 27.25
N ASN A 109 26.08 -18.15 26.05
CA ASN A 109 26.14 -19.58 25.73
C ASN A 109 27.58 -20.12 25.72
N LEU A 110 28.55 -19.36 25.20
CA LEU A 110 29.95 -19.76 25.25
C LEU A 110 30.47 -19.82 26.69
N LYS A 111 30.08 -18.85 27.54
CA LYS A 111 30.42 -18.86 28.96
C LYS A 111 29.87 -20.08 29.69
N SER A 112 28.61 -20.47 29.45
CA SER A 112 28.03 -21.66 30.08
C SER A 112 28.70 -22.95 29.63
N LEU A 113 29.01 -23.08 28.33
CA LEU A 113 29.77 -24.22 27.79
C LEU A 113 31.16 -24.33 28.40
N LEU A 114 31.90 -23.22 28.51
CA LEU A 114 33.20 -23.19 29.18
C LEU A 114 33.11 -23.61 30.65
N GLN A 115 32.08 -23.15 31.35
CA GLN A 115 31.85 -23.53 32.75
C GLN A 115 31.54 -25.03 32.89
N GLN A 116 30.76 -25.60 31.97
CA GLN A 116 30.48 -27.03 31.94
C GLN A 116 31.73 -27.87 31.63
N LEU A 117 32.56 -27.42 30.69
CA LEU A 117 33.86 -28.04 30.41
C LEU A 117 34.78 -27.99 31.63
N ARG A 118 34.81 -26.88 32.37
CA ARG A 118 35.58 -26.76 33.62
C ARG A 118 35.17 -27.77 34.69
N GLN A 119 33.91 -28.19 34.71
CA GLN A 119 33.40 -29.18 35.66
C GLN A 119 33.63 -30.63 35.20
N GLN A 120 34.19 -30.86 34.00
CA GLN A 120 34.49 -32.21 33.57
C GLN A 120 35.68 -32.81 34.32
N PRO A 121 35.57 -34.08 34.79
CA PRO A 121 36.59 -34.73 35.60
C PRO A 121 37.93 -34.91 34.84
N CYS A 122 37.88 -35.00 33.51
CA CYS A 122 39.04 -35.15 32.64
C CYS A 122 39.91 -33.89 32.62
N ILE A 123 39.28 -32.71 32.55
CA ILE A 123 39.96 -31.40 32.50
C ILE A 123 40.53 -31.04 33.89
N HIS A 124 39.81 -31.40 34.96
CA HIS A 124 40.32 -31.25 36.33
C HIS A 124 41.57 -32.11 36.58
N LYS A 125 41.59 -33.38 36.11
CA LYS A 125 42.77 -34.24 36.19
C LYS A 125 43.95 -33.68 35.36
N PHE A 126 43.69 -33.19 34.15
CA PHE A 126 44.74 -32.63 33.28
C PHE A 126 45.34 -31.33 33.84
N LEU A 127 44.52 -30.39 34.31
CA LEU A 127 44.99 -29.14 34.94
C LEU A 127 45.72 -29.38 36.27
N TRP A 128 45.30 -30.38 37.04
CA TRP A 128 46.01 -30.80 38.25
C TRP A 128 47.39 -31.38 37.90
N PHE A 129 47.48 -32.26 36.88
CA PHE A 129 48.75 -32.84 36.43
C PHE A 129 49.73 -31.80 35.88
N SER A 130 49.26 -30.82 35.09
CA SER A 130 50.10 -29.74 34.57
C SER A 130 50.57 -28.75 35.64
N ASN A 131 49.74 -28.44 36.65
CA ASN A 131 50.19 -27.58 37.76
C ASN A 131 51.17 -28.29 38.71
N VAL A 132 51.04 -29.62 38.89
CA VAL A 132 51.98 -30.41 39.69
C VAL A 132 53.37 -30.48 39.06
N GLN A 133 53.50 -30.38 37.74
CA GLN A 133 54.81 -30.37 37.05
C GLN A 133 55.50 -28.99 36.99
N ILE A 134 54.88 -27.91 37.47
CA ILE A 134 55.45 -26.55 37.41
C ILE A 134 56.02 -26.12 38.78
N THR A 135 55.79 -26.90 39.85
CA THR A 135 56.19 -26.56 41.23
C THR A 135 57.45 -27.26 41.76
N ASP A 136 58.19 -28.00 40.92
CA ASP A 136 59.55 -28.50 41.17
C ASP A 136 60.55 -27.76 40.26
#